data_AF-A0A5P3AH08-F1
#
_entry.id   AF-A0A5P3AH08-F1
#
_cell.length_a   1.000
_cell.length_b   1.000
_cell.length_c   1.000
_cell.angle_alpha   90.00
_cell.angle_beta   90.00
_cell.angle_gamma   90.00
#
_symmetry.space_group_name_H-M   'P 1'
#
loop_
_entity.id
_entity.type
_entity.pdbx_description
1 polymer ?
#
loop_
_entity_poly.entity_id
_entity_poly.type
_entity_poly.pdbx_seq_one_letter_code
_entity_poly.pdbx_strand_id
1 'polypeptide(L)'
;MKAVMAGAVALALCPVAAMAGLEICNGTGVRQSVSIGYKKGADWVSEGWWTIAPGACSEPVGGALTNRYYYYRATAAGQEFAGEGYAFCTQGEAYTIVGDSDCEARGYETADFAVIDTGETAKSFSFTLEPRMAAKESVAKGKSAQAAVQPAADSVLRSGLGRGVHGEPFTDRLLFQGCDFYDGFEACSFIANGWKYFAGYDDPTPRAFLAKLEALPNNTLMQVTGDLTGYGDSSAQLAVSEIEILAGQDPYAGLRQAMQGNWVSADDANETLYIQGAEMHSYHRQGYVDTMYLDVKPDCPDSAGAGPVLIQTSAQYRDTYCYLIDNLAGGWMDLILMGHEAMISYRKVE
;
A
#
# COMPACT_ATOMS: atom_id res chain seq x y z
N MET A 1 5.73 12.79 -78.90
CA MET A 1 6.38 12.35 -77.64
C MET A 1 7.35 13.43 -77.22
N LYS A 2 7.12 14.10 -76.08
CA LYS A 2 8.10 14.99 -75.43
C LYS A 2 8.20 14.52 -73.98
N ALA A 3 9.33 13.90 -73.63
CA ALA A 3 9.61 13.46 -72.27
C ALA A 3 10.17 14.65 -71.47
N VAL A 4 9.61 14.88 -70.29
CA VAL A 4 10.12 15.86 -69.31
C VAL A 4 10.76 15.06 -68.17
N MET A 5 12.04 15.33 -67.92
CA MET A 5 12.80 14.81 -66.78
C MET A 5 12.32 15.44 -65.47
N ALA A 6 12.28 14.66 -64.40
CA ALA A 6 12.19 15.16 -63.03
C ALA A 6 13.40 14.63 -62.23
N GLY A 7 14.25 15.55 -61.78
CA GLY A 7 15.43 15.27 -60.96
C GLY A 7 15.05 14.99 -59.51
N ALA A 8 15.65 13.95 -58.93
CA ALA A 8 15.47 13.58 -57.54
C ALA A 8 16.40 14.40 -56.63
N VAL A 9 15.82 15.14 -55.69
CA VAL A 9 16.53 15.81 -54.59
C VAL A 9 16.64 14.80 -53.44
N ALA A 10 17.87 14.43 -53.08
CA ALA A 10 18.14 13.56 -51.94
C ALA A 10 18.17 14.39 -50.66
N LEU A 11 17.17 14.22 -49.78
CA LEU A 11 17.20 14.76 -48.42
C LEU A 11 18.13 13.89 -47.54
N ALA A 12 19.17 14.51 -46.98
CA ALA A 12 20.01 13.91 -45.96
C ALA A 12 19.24 13.86 -44.63
N LEU A 13 18.83 12.66 -44.21
CA LEU A 13 18.30 12.40 -42.87
C LEU A 13 19.49 12.25 -41.90
N CYS A 14 19.60 13.16 -40.92
CA CYS A 14 20.48 12.94 -39.77
C CYS A 14 19.88 11.84 -38.88
N PRO A 15 20.63 10.80 -38.50
CA PRO A 15 20.14 9.80 -37.57
C PRO A 15 19.96 10.44 -36.20
N VAL A 16 18.72 10.46 -35.70
CA VAL A 16 18.44 10.78 -34.31
C VAL A 16 18.91 9.57 -33.49
N ALA A 17 19.81 9.79 -32.54
CA ALA A 17 20.21 8.73 -31.61
C ALA A 17 18.95 8.25 -30.88
N ALA A 18 18.59 6.98 -31.08
CA ALA A 18 17.51 6.37 -30.34
C ALA A 18 17.92 6.33 -28.86
N MET A 19 17.23 7.08 -28.00
CA MET A 19 17.42 6.96 -26.56
C MET A 19 17.02 5.55 -26.15
N ALA A 20 17.92 4.84 -25.48
CA ALA A 20 17.72 3.49 -25.00
C ALA A 20 18.24 3.47 -23.57
N GLY A 21 17.35 3.47 -22.59
CA GLY A 21 17.73 3.57 -21.18
C GLY A 21 16.69 4.27 -20.33
N LEU A 22 16.97 4.32 -19.03
CA LEU A 22 16.23 5.08 -18.05
C LEU A 22 16.98 6.38 -17.82
N GLU A 23 16.39 7.48 -18.28
CA GLU A 23 16.86 8.83 -18.00
C GLU A 23 16.14 9.38 -16.77
N ILE A 24 16.89 10.03 -15.88
CA ILE A 24 16.37 10.76 -14.73
C ILE A 24 16.78 12.22 -14.88
N CYS A 25 15.78 13.09 -15.01
CA CYS A 25 15.92 14.54 -15.09
C CYS A 25 15.65 15.19 -13.74
N ASN A 26 16.46 16.17 -13.36
CA ASN A 26 16.27 16.94 -12.14
C ASN A 26 15.47 18.22 -12.43
N GLY A 27 14.15 18.17 -12.27
CA GLY A 27 13.26 19.33 -12.34
C GLY A 27 13.27 20.20 -11.08
N THR A 28 13.99 19.80 -10.02
CA THR A 28 14.04 20.54 -8.76
C THR A 28 14.99 21.75 -8.84
N GLY A 29 14.83 22.70 -7.92
CA GLY A 29 15.71 23.87 -7.81
C GLY A 29 17.07 23.61 -7.16
N VAL A 30 17.37 22.38 -6.75
CA VAL A 30 18.60 22.01 -6.03
C VAL A 30 19.27 20.79 -6.68
N ARG A 31 20.57 20.60 -6.43
CA ARG A 31 21.31 19.43 -6.91
C ARG A 31 20.81 18.17 -6.19
N GLN A 32 20.51 17.14 -6.96
CA GLN A 32 20.04 15.84 -6.46
C GLN A 32 21.13 14.78 -6.63
N SER A 33 21.27 13.90 -5.65
CA SER A 33 22.10 12.68 -5.71
C SER A 33 21.16 11.49 -5.80
N VAL A 34 21.22 10.77 -6.91
CA VAL A 34 20.28 9.70 -7.24
C VAL A 34 20.95 8.33 -7.12
N SER A 35 20.24 7.37 -6.54
CA SER A 35 20.52 5.94 -6.63
C SER A 35 19.37 5.24 -7.34
N ILE A 36 19.66 4.15 -8.05
CA ILE A 36 18.68 3.30 -8.71
C ILE A 36 18.76 1.86 -8.20
N GLY A 37 17.62 1.21 -8.00
CA GLY A 37 17.46 -0.21 -7.74
C GLY A 37 16.69 -0.88 -8.88
N TYR A 38 17.05 -2.09 -9.27
CA TYR A 38 16.35 -2.84 -10.31
C TYR A 38 16.66 -4.34 -10.24
N LYS A 39 15.83 -5.15 -10.89
CA LYS A 39 16.04 -6.59 -10.98
C LYS A 39 16.96 -6.94 -12.14
N LYS A 40 17.96 -7.79 -11.90
CA LYS A 40 18.89 -8.30 -12.91
C LYS A 40 18.87 -9.82 -12.89
N GLY A 41 17.99 -10.42 -13.70
CA GLY A 41 17.73 -11.85 -13.63
C GLY A 41 16.95 -12.19 -12.37
N ALA A 42 17.52 -13.02 -11.48
CA ALA A 42 16.92 -13.36 -10.20
C ALA A 42 17.30 -12.38 -9.08
N ASP A 43 18.38 -11.62 -9.25
CA ASP A 43 18.95 -10.80 -8.19
C ASP A 43 18.44 -9.35 -8.23
N TRP A 44 18.28 -8.76 -7.06
CA TRP A 44 18.14 -7.31 -6.91
C TRP A 44 19.51 -6.63 -7.01
N VAL A 45 19.57 -5.48 -7.67
CA VAL A 45 20.80 -4.68 -7.81
C VAL A 45 20.49 -3.24 -7.50
N SER A 46 21.34 -2.59 -6.70
CA SER A 46 21.30 -1.14 -6.47
C SER A 46 22.62 -0.49 -6.89
N GLU A 47 22.51 0.70 -7.48
CA GLU A 47 23.63 1.48 -7.98
C GLU A 47 23.47 2.95 -7.61
N GLY A 48 24.57 3.68 -7.47
CA GLY A 48 24.57 5.10 -7.09
C GLY A 48 26.00 5.64 -6.99
N TRP A 49 26.26 6.92 -6.74
CA TRP A 49 25.31 8.04 -6.79
C TRP A 49 25.54 8.85 -8.07
N TRP A 50 24.47 9.14 -8.81
CA TRP A 50 24.50 10.11 -9.90
C TRP A 50 24.15 11.49 -9.36
N THR A 51 25.06 12.43 -9.54
CA THR A 51 24.82 13.83 -9.15
C THR A 51 24.23 14.61 -10.32
N ILE A 52 23.00 15.08 -10.18
CA ILE A 52 22.25 15.75 -11.25
C ILE A 52 22.00 17.22 -10.85
N ALA A 53 22.53 18.15 -11.64
CA ALA A 53 22.30 19.58 -11.43
C ALA A 53 20.84 19.99 -11.75
N PRO A 54 20.32 21.09 -11.19
CA PRO A 54 19.00 21.61 -11.57
C PRO A 54 18.86 21.77 -13.09
N GLY A 55 17.80 21.23 -13.66
CA GLY A 55 17.49 21.23 -15.10
C GLY A 55 18.34 20.29 -15.96
N ALA A 56 19.23 19.48 -15.37
CA ALA A 56 20.02 18.48 -16.08
C ALA A 56 19.39 17.08 -15.97
N CYS A 57 19.81 16.16 -16.83
CA CYS A 57 19.43 14.75 -16.78
C CYS A 57 20.67 13.84 -16.73
N SER A 58 20.48 12.62 -16.25
CA SER A 58 21.47 11.54 -16.24
C SER A 58 20.79 10.24 -16.68
N GLU A 59 21.54 9.28 -17.20
CA GLU A 59 21.03 7.95 -17.59
C GLU A 59 21.63 6.88 -16.65
N PRO A 60 20.99 6.56 -15.51
CA PRO A 60 21.50 5.54 -14.59
C PRO A 60 21.47 4.12 -15.16
N VAL A 61 20.49 3.80 -16.01
CA VAL A 61 20.36 2.49 -16.65
C VAL A 61 20.47 2.67 -18.14
N GLY A 62 21.60 2.26 -18.71
CA GLY A 62 21.84 2.34 -20.15
C GLY A 62 21.30 1.12 -20.91
N GLY A 63 20.95 1.33 -22.17
CA GLY A 63 20.47 0.28 -23.07
C GLY A 63 18.97 0.02 -22.95
N ALA A 64 18.46 -0.88 -23.80
CA ALA A 64 17.03 -1.14 -23.85
C ALA A 64 16.51 -1.69 -22.51
N LEU A 65 15.52 -1.01 -21.92
CA LEU A 65 14.93 -1.42 -20.66
C LEU A 65 14.36 -2.86 -20.74
N THR A 66 14.71 -3.66 -19.74
CA THR A 66 14.28 -5.05 -19.61
C THR A 66 13.28 -5.26 -18.48
N ASN A 67 13.24 -4.33 -17.52
CA ASN A 67 12.27 -4.32 -16.43
C ASN A 67 11.21 -3.24 -16.70
N ARG A 68 10.00 -3.47 -16.18
CA ARG A 68 8.94 -2.47 -16.10
C ARG A 68 9.16 -1.53 -14.91
N TYR A 69 9.66 -2.05 -13.80
CA TYR A 69 9.86 -1.30 -12.58
C TYR A 69 11.34 -1.06 -12.33
N TYR A 70 11.66 0.19 -12.03
CA TYR A 70 12.94 0.61 -11.46
C TYR A 70 12.64 1.37 -10.19
N TYR A 71 13.56 1.38 -9.25
CA TYR A 71 13.40 2.02 -7.95
C TYR A 71 14.41 3.13 -7.85
N TYR A 72 14.07 4.29 -7.32
CA TYR A 72 15.00 5.39 -7.19
C TYR A 72 14.99 5.97 -5.78
N ARG A 73 16.14 6.51 -5.40
CA ARG A 73 16.29 7.35 -4.21
C ARG A 73 17.00 8.62 -4.61
N ALA A 74 16.36 9.77 -4.39
CA ALA A 74 16.93 11.08 -4.70
C ALA A 74 17.13 11.90 -3.42
N THR A 75 18.37 12.23 -3.09
CA THR A 75 18.71 13.00 -1.90
C THR A 75 19.32 14.34 -2.26
N ALA A 76 19.02 15.36 -1.46
CA ALA A 76 19.66 16.67 -1.55
C ALA A 76 19.99 17.18 -0.14
N ALA A 77 20.96 18.06 -0.04
CA ALA A 77 21.37 18.61 1.26
C ALA A 77 20.19 19.28 1.97
N GLY A 78 19.89 18.82 3.19
CA GLY A 78 18.78 19.33 4.00
C GLY A 78 17.38 18.95 3.51
N GLN A 79 17.26 18.01 2.57
CA GLN A 79 15.99 17.47 2.11
C GLN A 79 15.92 15.97 2.38
N GLU A 80 14.88 15.55 3.10
CA GLU A 80 14.56 14.14 3.26
C GLU A 80 13.87 13.61 2.01
N PHE A 81 14.28 12.43 1.57
CA PHE A 81 13.61 11.66 0.55
C PHE A 81 12.45 10.90 1.18
N ALA A 82 11.25 11.04 0.60
CA ALA A 82 10.09 10.22 0.96
C ALA A 82 10.05 9.03 0.01
N GLY A 83 10.52 7.86 0.47
CA GLY A 83 10.39 6.62 -0.29
C GLY A 83 9.00 6.01 -0.13
N GLU A 84 8.81 4.87 -0.78
CA GLU A 84 7.54 4.14 -0.87
C GLU A 84 7.63 2.77 -0.17
N GLY A 85 8.65 2.55 0.65
CA GLY A 85 8.85 1.33 1.43
C GLY A 85 9.71 0.27 0.74
N TYR A 86 10.39 0.60 -0.36
CA TYR A 86 11.29 -0.32 -1.05
C TYR A 86 12.71 -0.18 -0.50
N ALA A 87 13.20 -1.19 0.21
CA ALA A 87 14.52 -1.18 0.83
C ALA A 87 15.58 -1.73 -0.13
N PHE A 88 16.68 -0.99 -0.28
CA PHE A 88 17.89 -1.47 -0.96
C PHE A 88 19.14 -1.14 -0.14
N CYS A 89 20.20 -1.92 -0.35
CA CYS A 89 21.50 -1.63 0.21
C CYS A 89 22.16 -0.45 -0.53
N THR A 90 22.78 0.45 0.21
CA THR A 90 23.46 1.65 -0.31
C THR A 90 24.77 1.88 0.45
N GLN A 91 25.62 2.76 -0.08
CA GLN A 91 26.81 3.26 0.63
C GLN A 91 27.12 4.70 0.22
N GLY A 92 27.96 5.40 0.98
CA GLY A 92 28.21 6.84 0.76
C GLY A 92 28.93 7.20 -0.54
N GLU A 93 29.87 6.37 -1.00
CA GLU A 93 30.61 6.55 -2.25
C GLU A 93 29.90 5.89 -3.44
N ALA A 94 30.33 6.14 -4.68
CA ALA A 94 29.76 5.44 -5.85
C ALA A 94 29.86 3.91 -5.74
N TYR A 95 28.82 3.20 -6.17
CA TYR A 95 28.61 1.78 -5.87
C TYR A 95 27.73 1.03 -6.88
N THR A 96 27.90 -0.29 -6.84
CA THR A 96 26.99 -1.30 -7.38
C THR A 96 26.93 -2.44 -6.35
N ILE A 97 25.74 -2.74 -5.82
CA ILE A 97 25.53 -3.79 -4.81
C ILE A 97 24.50 -4.77 -5.36
N VAL A 98 24.80 -6.07 -5.28
CA VAL A 98 23.87 -7.16 -5.63
C VAL A 98 23.26 -7.71 -4.35
N GLY A 99 21.94 -7.91 -4.32
CA GLY A 99 21.15 -8.31 -3.16
C GLY A 99 20.74 -7.12 -2.29
N ASP A 100 19.47 -7.11 -1.89
CA ASP A 100 18.78 -6.07 -1.12
C ASP A 100 18.58 -6.44 0.36
N SER A 101 18.93 -7.66 0.77
CA SER A 101 18.83 -8.14 2.15
C SER A 101 20.12 -7.98 2.96
N ASP A 102 19.97 -8.01 4.28
CA ASP A 102 21.05 -8.03 5.28
C ASP A 102 22.12 -6.94 5.09
N CYS A 103 21.72 -5.75 4.62
CA CYS A 103 22.62 -4.68 4.23
C CYS A 103 23.64 -4.33 5.32
N GLU A 104 23.17 -4.12 6.55
CA GLU A 104 24.02 -3.76 7.69
C GLU A 104 25.03 -4.85 8.05
N ALA A 105 24.59 -6.12 8.05
CA ALA A 105 25.47 -7.26 8.30
C ALA A 105 26.55 -7.42 7.23
N ARG A 106 26.28 -6.91 6.02
CA ARG A 106 27.18 -6.88 4.86
C ARG A 106 28.02 -5.60 4.81
N GLY A 107 27.85 -4.66 5.75
CA GLY A 107 28.60 -3.40 5.84
C GLY A 107 28.03 -2.26 4.99
N TYR A 108 26.79 -2.37 4.54
CA TYR A 108 26.05 -1.35 3.78
C TYR A 108 24.98 -0.68 4.64
N GLU A 109 24.40 0.40 4.13
CA GLU A 109 23.26 1.09 4.72
C GLU A 109 21.95 0.64 4.06
N THR A 110 20.93 0.32 4.85
CA THR A 110 19.58 0.11 4.33
C THR A 110 18.94 1.46 4.04
N ALA A 111 18.49 1.69 2.81
CA ALA A 111 17.82 2.93 2.42
C ALA A 111 16.51 2.66 1.69
N ASP A 112 15.56 3.59 1.87
CA ASP A 112 14.23 3.57 1.28
C ASP A 112 14.19 4.24 -0.10
N PHE A 113 13.47 3.63 -1.05
CA PHE A 113 13.36 3.99 -2.47
C PHE A 113 11.87 4.15 -2.86
N ALA A 114 11.61 4.90 -3.94
CA ALA A 114 10.30 5.01 -4.59
C ALA A 114 10.34 4.35 -5.98
N VAL A 115 9.18 4.01 -6.56
CA VAL A 115 9.11 3.30 -7.84
C VAL A 115 9.00 4.23 -9.05
N ILE A 116 9.62 3.81 -10.16
CA ILE A 116 9.44 4.32 -11.52
C ILE A 116 8.84 3.17 -12.33
N ASP A 117 7.57 3.30 -12.72
CA ASP A 117 6.91 2.40 -13.65
C ASP A 117 7.12 2.89 -15.08
N THR A 118 7.92 2.16 -15.85
CA THR A 118 8.20 2.48 -17.25
C THR A 118 7.14 1.92 -18.20
N GLY A 119 6.20 1.12 -17.72
CA GLY A 119 5.24 0.35 -18.51
C GLY A 119 5.84 -0.96 -19.05
N GLU A 120 4.97 -1.89 -19.46
CA GLU A 120 5.33 -3.29 -19.78
C GLU A 120 6.30 -3.46 -20.94
N THR A 121 6.29 -2.54 -21.91
CA THR A 121 7.02 -2.70 -23.18
C THR A 121 8.04 -1.60 -23.44
N ALA A 122 8.21 -0.65 -22.51
CA ALA A 122 9.14 0.44 -22.71
C ALA A 122 10.57 -0.07 -22.90
N LYS A 123 11.23 0.47 -23.91
CA LYS A 123 12.67 0.26 -24.17
C LYS A 123 13.51 1.44 -23.75
N SER A 124 12.87 2.56 -23.45
CA SER A 124 13.44 3.78 -22.91
C SER A 124 12.39 4.51 -22.10
N PHE A 125 12.79 5.21 -21.04
CA PHE A 125 11.87 5.99 -20.21
C PHE A 125 12.60 7.19 -19.63
N SER A 126 11.93 8.34 -19.54
CA SER A 126 12.46 9.55 -18.91
C SER A 126 11.60 9.92 -17.72
N PHE A 127 12.21 9.99 -16.54
CA PHE A 127 11.57 10.33 -15.29
C PHE A 127 12.07 11.69 -14.78
N THR A 128 11.19 12.59 -14.36
CA THR A 128 11.57 13.92 -13.87
C THR A 128 11.33 14.04 -12.37
N LEU A 129 12.38 14.40 -11.63
CA LEU A 129 12.29 14.76 -10.21
C LEU A 129 11.62 16.14 -10.09
N GLU A 130 10.39 16.15 -9.61
CA GLU A 130 9.62 17.38 -9.43
C GLU A 130 10.02 18.10 -8.11
N PRO A 131 10.06 19.44 -8.10
CA PRO A 131 10.28 20.17 -6.85
C PRO A 131 9.11 19.90 -5.90
N ARG A 132 9.42 19.36 -4.72
CA ARG A 132 8.44 19.24 -3.63
C ARG A 132 7.92 20.64 -3.31
N MET A 133 6.70 20.97 -3.74
CA MET A 133 6.10 22.25 -3.42
C MET A 133 5.95 22.34 -1.91
N ALA A 134 6.74 23.22 -1.28
CA ALA A 134 6.48 23.64 0.08
C ALA A 134 5.04 24.19 0.11
N ALA A 135 4.16 23.54 0.87
CA ALA A 135 2.79 23.96 1.05
C ALA A 135 2.77 25.44 1.47
N LYS A 136 2.36 26.33 0.55
CA LYS A 136 2.18 27.74 0.82
C LYS A 136 0.77 27.94 1.38
N GLU A 137 0.71 28.44 2.61
CA GLU A 137 -0.46 29.11 3.16
C GLU A 137 -0.96 30.19 2.19
N SER A 138 -2.28 30.23 1.95
CA SER A 138 -2.98 31.41 1.44
C SER A 138 -4.44 31.41 1.89
N VAL A 139 -4.80 32.50 2.55
CA VAL A 139 -6.03 32.81 3.26
C VAL A 139 -7.20 33.09 2.31
N ALA A 140 -8.33 32.39 2.50
CA ALA A 140 -9.68 32.91 2.19
C ALA A 140 -10.80 32.14 2.92
N LYS A 141 -10.97 32.48 4.20
CA LYS A 141 -12.20 32.51 5.03
C LYS A 141 -13.49 31.85 4.44
N GLY A 142 -13.88 30.73 5.03
CA GLY A 142 -15.23 30.15 4.93
C GLY A 142 -15.42 28.94 5.84
N LYS A 143 -15.79 29.19 7.10
CA LYS A 143 -16.11 28.24 8.19
C LYS A 143 -16.52 26.81 7.77
N SER A 144 -15.67 25.85 8.12
CA SER A 144 -16.00 24.74 9.01
C SER A 144 -14.70 24.14 9.55
N ALA A 145 -14.61 24.08 10.88
CA ALA A 145 -13.50 23.51 11.59
C ALA A 145 -13.62 21.99 11.59
N GLN A 146 -12.50 21.29 11.38
CA GLN A 146 -12.00 20.14 12.17
C GLN A 146 -10.84 19.54 11.35
N ALA A 147 -9.64 20.04 11.59
CA ALA A 147 -8.69 19.41 12.52
C ALA A 147 -8.23 18.05 11.99
N ALA A 148 -7.12 18.08 11.26
CA ALA A 148 -6.26 16.90 11.11
C ALA A 148 -5.96 16.40 12.52
N VAL A 149 -6.51 15.24 12.86
CA VAL A 149 -6.16 14.52 14.07
C VAL A 149 -4.72 14.07 13.87
N GLN A 150 -3.78 14.76 14.53
CA GLN A 150 -2.51 14.16 14.89
C GLN A 150 -2.79 12.81 15.56
N PRO A 151 -1.99 11.76 15.34
CA PRO A 151 -2.16 10.52 16.07
C PRO A 151 -2.13 10.85 17.55
N ALA A 152 -3.27 10.66 18.21
CA ALA A 152 -3.33 10.75 19.66
C ALA A 152 -2.34 9.71 20.20
N ALA A 153 -1.49 10.13 21.14
CA ALA A 153 -0.73 9.20 21.96
C ALA A 153 -1.65 8.08 22.47
N ASP A 154 -1.13 6.86 22.63
CA ASP A 154 -1.87 5.67 23.06
C ASP A 154 -2.96 6.05 24.09
N SER A 155 -4.21 6.05 23.63
CA SER A 155 -5.33 6.55 24.43
C SER A 155 -6.16 5.38 24.90
N VAL A 156 -6.22 5.20 26.22
CA VAL A 156 -7.06 4.18 26.85
C VAL A 156 -8.43 4.78 27.15
N LEU A 157 -9.46 4.23 26.52
CA LEU A 157 -10.86 4.55 26.74
C LEU A 157 -11.47 3.44 27.60
N ARG A 158 -12.17 3.82 28.68
CA ARG A 158 -12.88 2.88 29.56
C ARG A 158 -14.38 3.14 29.50
N SER A 159 -15.17 2.07 29.38
CA SER A 159 -16.63 2.16 29.34
C SER A 159 -17.27 2.12 30.74
N GLY A 160 -16.56 1.55 31.71
CA GLY A 160 -17.05 1.31 33.07
C GLY A 160 -17.72 -0.05 33.26
N LEU A 161 -17.80 -0.88 32.21
CA LEU A 161 -18.25 -2.26 32.34
C LEU A 161 -17.22 -3.14 33.07
N GLY A 162 -17.72 -4.09 33.85
CA GLY A 162 -16.91 -5.15 34.45
C GLY A 162 -16.66 -6.28 33.45
N ARG A 163 -15.46 -6.87 33.48
CA ARG A 163 -15.11 -8.04 32.67
C ARG A 163 -15.73 -9.31 33.26
N GLY A 164 -16.15 -10.23 32.41
CA GLY A 164 -16.83 -11.49 32.71
C GLY A 164 -18.25 -11.33 33.24
N VAL A 165 -18.84 -10.14 33.11
CA VAL A 165 -20.18 -9.84 33.64
C VAL A 165 -21.25 -10.13 32.60
N HIS A 166 -20.96 -9.86 31.33
CA HIS A 166 -21.93 -9.93 30.24
C HIS A 166 -21.73 -11.15 29.34
N GLY A 167 -20.59 -11.83 29.46
CA GLY A 167 -20.24 -12.99 28.65
C GLY A 167 -18.84 -13.51 28.94
N GLU A 168 -18.24 -14.20 27.97
CA GLU A 168 -16.91 -14.77 28.10
C GLU A 168 -15.82 -13.68 27.97
N PRO A 169 -14.86 -13.57 28.92
CA PRO A 169 -13.82 -12.56 28.84
C PRO A 169 -13.04 -12.62 27.52
N PHE A 170 -12.89 -11.47 26.88
CA PHE A 170 -12.25 -11.31 25.59
C PHE A 170 -11.19 -10.21 25.63
N THR A 171 -10.08 -10.44 24.96
CA THR A 171 -9.03 -9.43 24.70
C THR A 171 -8.31 -9.81 23.42
N ASP A 172 -8.32 -8.92 22.43
CA ASP A 172 -7.58 -9.12 21.20
C ASP A 172 -7.23 -7.77 20.53
N ARG A 173 -6.34 -7.82 19.54
CA ARG A 173 -6.03 -6.68 18.67
C ARG A 173 -6.94 -6.69 17.45
N LEU A 174 -7.76 -5.68 17.31
CA LEU A 174 -8.75 -5.57 16.25
C LEU A 174 -8.54 -4.29 15.42
N LEU A 175 -8.88 -4.36 14.14
CA LEU A 175 -8.95 -3.21 13.24
C LEU A 175 -10.36 -2.63 13.29
N PHE A 176 -10.48 -1.37 13.74
CA PHE A 176 -11.75 -0.66 13.75
C PHE A 176 -12.26 -0.38 12.32
N GLN A 177 -13.54 -0.63 12.06
CA GLN A 177 -14.15 -0.51 10.73
C GLN A 177 -15.18 0.63 10.61
N GLY A 178 -15.40 1.38 11.70
CA GLY A 178 -16.41 2.44 11.77
C GLY A 178 -17.59 2.07 12.66
N CYS A 179 -18.44 3.06 12.89
CA CYS A 179 -19.74 2.87 13.54
C CYS A 179 -20.84 3.26 12.56
N ASP A 180 -21.75 2.33 12.29
CA ASP A 180 -22.78 2.47 11.26
C ASP A 180 -24.03 1.64 11.63
N PHE A 181 -25.05 1.73 10.77
CA PHE A 181 -26.26 0.93 10.84
C PHE A 181 -26.10 -0.35 10.00
N TYR A 182 -26.14 -1.51 10.65
CA TYR A 182 -26.02 -2.84 10.06
C TYR A 182 -27.35 -3.57 10.18
N ASP A 183 -28.00 -3.92 9.06
CA ASP A 183 -29.19 -4.78 8.98
C ASP A 183 -30.15 -4.72 10.18
N GLY A 184 -30.56 -3.51 10.55
CA GLY A 184 -31.56 -3.29 11.60
C GLY A 184 -31.02 -2.89 12.98
N PHE A 185 -29.70 -2.79 13.17
CA PHE A 185 -29.09 -2.35 14.43
C PHE A 185 -27.93 -1.38 14.21
N GLU A 186 -27.69 -0.48 15.17
CA GLU A 186 -26.55 0.44 15.17
C GLU A 186 -25.40 -0.19 15.97
N ALA A 187 -24.19 -0.18 15.43
CA ALA A 187 -23.01 -0.71 16.13
C ALA A 187 -21.71 -0.06 15.66
N CYS A 188 -20.68 -0.17 16.49
CA CYS A 188 -19.29 -0.05 16.05
C CYS A 188 -18.75 -1.44 15.70
N SER A 189 -18.06 -1.58 14.57
CA SER A 189 -17.53 -2.87 14.13
C SER A 189 -16.01 -2.92 14.04
N PHE A 190 -15.48 -4.13 14.18
CA PHE A 190 -14.06 -4.42 14.23
C PHE A 190 -13.76 -5.73 13.51
N ILE A 191 -12.56 -5.89 12.96
CA ILE A 191 -12.16 -7.12 12.26
C ILE A 191 -10.80 -7.60 12.77
N ALA A 192 -10.70 -8.90 13.01
CA ALA A 192 -9.44 -9.63 13.15
C ALA A 192 -9.69 -11.12 13.01
N ASN A 193 -8.64 -11.89 12.69
CA ASN A 193 -8.67 -13.35 12.77
C ASN A 193 -9.83 -14.01 11.99
N GLY A 194 -10.25 -13.38 10.89
CA GLY A 194 -11.35 -13.87 10.05
C GLY A 194 -12.75 -13.73 10.65
N TRP A 195 -12.93 -12.83 11.63
CA TRP A 195 -14.22 -12.52 12.26
C TRP A 195 -14.50 -11.02 12.21
N LYS A 196 -15.80 -10.68 12.10
CA LYS A 196 -16.31 -9.33 12.31
C LYS A 196 -17.00 -9.22 13.67
N TYR A 197 -16.46 -8.37 14.53
CA TYR A 197 -16.96 -8.12 15.87
C TYR A 197 -17.84 -6.88 15.88
N PHE A 198 -18.94 -6.92 16.63
CA PHE A 198 -19.86 -5.80 16.80
C PHE A 198 -19.98 -5.41 18.27
N ALA A 199 -19.86 -4.12 18.55
CA ALA A 199 -20.28 -3.53 19.81
C ALA A 199 -21.53 -2.69 19.53
N GLY A 200 -22.70 -3.26 19.81
CA GLY A 200 -24.00 -2.64 19.56
C GLY A 200 -24.31 -1.50 20.52
N TYR A 201 -25.10 -0.52 20.06
CA TYR A 201 -25.63 0.55 20.92
C TYR A 201 -26.80 0.08 21.81
N ASP A 202 -27.42 -1.04 21.45
CA ASP A 202 -28.50 -1.70 22.21
C ASP A 202 -27.96 -2.80 23.15
N ASP A 203 -26.65 -3.07 23.10
CA ASP A 203 -25.92 -4.03 23.93
C ASP A 203 -25.38 -3.36 25.21
N PRO A 204 -24.76 -4.12 26.15
CA PRO A 204 -24.28 -3.55 27.42
C PRO A 204 -23.27 -2.40 27.28
N THR A 205 -22.64 -2.24 26.12
CA THR A 205 -21.66 -1.16 25.88
C THR A 205 -22.35 0.21 25.89
N PRO A 206 -21.97 1.14 26.79
CA PRO A 206 -22.61 2.45 26.87
C PRO A 206 -22.51 3.24 25.55
N ARG A 207 -23.64 3.78 25.07
CA ARG A 207 -23.70 4.66 23.88
C ARG A 207 -22.68 5.80 23.91
N ALA A 208 -22.53 6.47 25.06
CA ALA A 208 -21.57 7.56 25.22
C ALA A 208 -20.10 7.12 25.14
N PHE A 209 -19.82 5.82 25.33
CA PHE A 209 -18.50 5.25 25.10
C PHE A 209 -18.27 5.00 23.59
N LEU A 210 -19.22 4.34 22.92
CA LEU A 210 -19.15 4.08 21.47
C LEU A 210 -19.08 5.36 20.63
N ALA A 211 -19.80 6.41 21.04
CA ALA A 211 -19.77 7.71 20.38
C ALA A 211 -18.37 8.36 20.33
N LYS A 212 -17.44 7.95 21.21
CA LYS A 212 -16.04 8.42 21.15
C LYS A 212 -15.25 7.81 19.99
N LEU A 213 -15.71 6.68 19.45
CA LEU A 213 -15.07 5.95 18.37
C LEU A 213 -15.52 6.46 16.99
N GLU A 214 -16.68 7.10 16.89
CA GLU A 214 -17.26 7.59 15.62
C GLU A 214 -16.33 8.52 14.83
N ALA A 215 -15.45 9.26 15.52
CA ALA A 215 -14.51 10.19 14.89
C ALA A 215 -13.17 9.54 14.50
N LEU A 216 -12.97 8.24 14.79
CA LEU A 216 -11.72 7.55 14.53
C LEU A 216 -11.68 7.05 13.07
N PRO A 217 -10.50 7.06 12.43
CA PRO A 217 -10.36 6.51 11.09
C PRO A 217 -10.63 5.00 11.03
N ASN A 218 -11.20 4.53 9.92
CA ASN A 218 -11.22 3.10 9.61
C ASN A 218 -9.78 2.54 9.56
N ASN A 219 -9.64 1.25 9.85
CA ASN A 219 -8.37 0.55 10.02
C ASN A 219 -7.48 1.04 11.18
N THR A 220 -8.03 1.80 12.13
CA THR A 220 -7.32 2.11 13.38
C THR A 220 -7.10 0.82 14.17
N LEU A 221 -5.84 0.48 14.45
CA LEU A 221 -5.47 -0.67 15.27
C LEU A 221 -5.74 -0.39 16.75
N MET A 222 -6.42 -1.31 17.40
CA MET A 222 -6.82 -1.19 18.79
C MET A 222 -6.66 -2.50 19.53
N GLN A 223 -6.28 -2.45 20.81
CA GLN A 223 -6.53 -3.55 21.72
C GLN A 223 -7.91 -3.38 22.33
N VAL A 224 -8.80 -4.34 22.08
CA VAL A 224 -10.19 -4.32 22.54
C VAL A 224 -10.35 -5.34 23.66
N THR A 225 -10.82 -4.88 24.82
CA THR A 225 -11.06 -5.71 25.99
C THR A 225 -12.52 -5.64 26.39
N GLY A 226 -13.14 -6.78 26.64
CA GLY A 226 -14.55 -6.86 26.99
C GLY A 226 -14.99 -8.28 27.22
N ASP A 227 -16.26 -8.54 26.93
CA ASP A 227 -16.87 -9.86 26.98
C ASP A 227 -17.52 -10.21 25.64
N LEU A 228 -17.35 -11.45 25.18
CA LEU A 228 -18.09 -12.04 24.06
C LEU A 228 -19.49 -12.41 24.54
N THR A 229 -20.51 -11.76 23.99
CA THR A 229 -21.91 -11.90 24.40
C THR A 229 -22.73 -12.78 23.46
N GLY A 230 -22.23 -13.03 22.25
CA GLY A 230 -22.90 -13.84 21.25
C GLY A 230 -22.03 -14.11 20.03
N TYR A 231 -22.46 -15.09 19.23
CA TYR A 231 -21.81 -15.48 17.98
C TYR A 231 -22.86 -15.63 16.89
N GLY A 232 -22.53 -15.16 15.70
CA GLY A 232 -23.15 -15.54 14.43
C GLY A 232 -22.24 -16.45 13.62
N ASP A 233 -22.59 -16.64 12.35
CA ASP A 233 -21.85 -17.54 11.45
C ASP A 233 -20.42 -17.04 11.15
N SER A 234 -20.27 -15.72 10.98
CA SER A 234 -18.99 -15.05 10.74
C SER A 234 -18.78 -13.78 11.55
N SER A 235 -19.65 -13.58 12.55
CA SER A 235 -19.62 -12.41 13.42
C SER A 235 -19.70 -12.77 14.90
N ALA A 236 -19.32 -11.85 15.77
CA ALA A 236 -19.48 -11.98 17.21
C ALA A 236 -19.89 -10.65 17.85
N GLN A 237 -20.61 -10.71 18.96
CA GLN A 237 -21.04 -9.54 19.72
C GLN A 237 -20.12 -9.30 20.93
N LEU A 238 -19.81 -8.04 21.21
CA LEU A 238 -18.92 -7.60 22.28
C LEU A 238 -19.62 -6.61 23.22
N ALA A 239 -19.53 -6.90 24.53
CA ALA A 239 -19.69 -5.90 25.58
C ALA A 239 -18.31 -5.30 25.90
N VAL A 240 -18.01 -4.12 25.36
CA VAL A 240 -16.67 -3.52 25.41
C VAL A 240 -16.44 -2.81 26.74
N SER A 241 -15.42 -3.25 27.47
CA SER A 241 -15.00 -2.65 28.76
C SER A 241 -13.93 -1.58 28.58
N GLU A 242 -12.99 -1.79 27.66
CA GLU A 242 -11.83 -0.94 27.45
C GLU A 242 -11.34 -1.05 26.00
N ILE A 243 -10.88 0.08 25.46
CA ILE A 243 -10.20 0.18 24.16
C ILE A 243 -8.91 0.93 24.39
N GLU A 244 -7.80 0.36 23.94
CA GLU A 244 -6.52 1.05 23.83
C GLU A 244 -6.23 1.26 22.33
N ILE A 245 -6.10 2.52 21.92
CA ILE A 245 -5.73 2.88 20.55
C ILE A 245 -4.21 2.73 20.41
N LEU A 246 -3.75 1.88 19.49
CA LEU A 246 -2.34 1.53 19.31
C LEU A 246 -1.71 2.38 18.19
N ALA A 247 -1.64 3.69 18.41
CA ALA A 247 -1.23 4.63 17.37
C ALA A 247 0.23 4.44 16.96
N GLY A 248 0.48 4.24 15.66
CA GLY A 248 1.84 4.04 15.12
C GLY A 248 2.45 2.67 15.42
N GLN A 249 1.71 1.76 16.05
CA GLN A 249 2.18 0.39 16.34
C GLN A 249 1.76 -0.63 15.26
N ASP A 250 1.12 -0.16 14.18
CA ASP A 250 0.65 -1.02 13.10
C ASP A 250 1.63 -1.02 11.92
N PRO A 251 2.46 -2.07 11.75
CA PRO A 251 3.44 -2.11 10.67
C PRO A 251 2.81 -2.26 9.28
N TYR A 252 1.52 -2.62 9.19
CA TYR A 252 0.83 -2.91 7.94
C TYR A 252 -0.23 -1.86 7.56
N ALA A 253 -0.31 -0.75 8.30
CA ALA A 253 -1.25 0.34 8.01
C ALA A 253 -1.07 0.89 6.58
N GLY A 254 0.17 1.04 6.12
CA GLY A 254 0.47 1.50 4.76
C GLY A 254 -0.04 0.53 3.68
N LEU A 255 0.20 -0.77 3.86
CA LEU A 255 -0.29 -1.81 2.94
C LEU A 255 -1.81 -1.83 2.88
N ARG A 256 -2.48 -1.85 4.04
CA ARG A 256 -3.96 -1.82 4.06
C ARG A 256 -4.50 -0.55 3.42
N GLN A 257 -3.85 0.61 3.63
CA GLN A 257 -4.24 1.85 2.97
C GLN A 257 -4.10 1.78 1.44
N ALA A 258 -3.05 1.13 0.93
CA ALA A 258 -2.85 0.96 -0.51
C ALA A 258 -3.89 0.02 -1.15
N MET A 259 -4.38 -0.99 -0.42
CA MET A 259 -5.43 -1.92 -0.86
C MET A 259 -6.81 -1.26 -1.04
N GLN A 260 -7.07 -0.12 -0.42
CA GLN A 260 -8.40 0.49 -0.43
C GLN A 260 -8.87 0.87 -1.84
N GLY A 261 -10.16 0.68 -2.13
CA GLY A 261 -10.82 1.11 -3.36
C GLY A 261 -11.29 -0.04 -4.26
N ASN A 262 -11.55 0.30 -5.52
CA ASN A 262 -12.09 -0.62 -6.53
C ASN A 262 -10.97 -1.26 -7.33
N TRP A 263 -11.14 -2.54 -7.63
CA TRP A 263 -10.19 -3.36 -8.38
C TRP A 263 -10.90 -4.23 -9.41
N VAL A 264 -10.22 -4.52 -10.52
CA VAL A 264 -10.67 -5.44 -11.56
C VAL A 264 -9.59 -6.49 -11.80
N SER A 265 -9.97 -7.77 -11.94
CA SER A 265 -9.03 -8.83 -12.25
C SER A 265 -8.39 -8.59 -13.63
N ALA A 266 -7.09 -8.86 -13.72
CA ALA A 266 -6.32 -8.79 -14.96
C ALA A 266 -6.70 -9.93 -15.93
N ASP A 267 -7.13 -11.06 -15.40
CA ASP A 267 -7.45 -12.27 -16.16
C ASP A 267 -8.93 -12.35 -16.56
N ASP A 268 -9.83 -11.81 -15.73
CA ASP A 268 -11.27 -11.74 -16.03
C ASP A 268 -11.86 -10.37 -15.67
N ALA A 269 -12.16 -9.55 -16.68
CA ALA A 269 -12.78 -8.24 -16.50
C ALA A 269 -14.18 -8.29 -15.85
N ASN A 270 -14.82 -9.46 -15.74
CA ASN A 270 -16.07 -9.62 -15.03
C ASN A 270 -15.88 -9.82 -13.52
N GLU A 271 -14.67 -10.13 -13.07
CA GLU A 271 -14.31 -10.25 -11.66
C GLU A 271 -13.82 -8.89 -11.15
N THR A 272 -14.52 -8.35 -10.17
CA THR A 272 -14.21 -7.05 -9.57
C THR A 272 -14.27 -7.15 -8.05
N LEU A 273 -13.46 -6.34 -7.39
CA LEU A 273 -13.38 -6.26 -5.93
C LEU A 273 -13.57 -4.83 -5.48
N TYR A 274 -14.19 -4.64 -4.32
CA TYR A 274 -14.20 -3.38 -3.60
C TYR A 274 -13.67 -3.60 -2.19
N ILE A 275 -12.61 -2.89 -1.83
CA ILE A 275 -11.97 -2.99 -0.52
C ILE A 275 -12.24 -1.70 0.26
N GLN A 276 -12.87 -1.85 1.43
CA GLN A 276 -13.11 -0.78 2.39
C GLN A 276 -12.77 -1.28 3.80
N GLY A 277 -11.84 -0.58 4.45
CA GLY A 277 -11.30 -1.02 5.73
C GLY A 277 -10.55 -2.34 5.59
N ALA A 278 -10.97 -3.34 6.35
CA ALA A 278 -10.49 -4.71 6.33
C ALA A 278 -11.55 -5.68 5.74
N GLU A 279 -12.47 -5.16 4.93
CA GLU A 279 -13.46 -5.94 4.19
C GLU A 279 -13.19 -5.85 2.68
N MET A 280 -13.27 -6.98 1.99
CA MET A 280 -13.23 -7.06 0.54
C MET A 280 -14.51 -7.70 0.03
N HIS A 281 -15.29 -6.94 -0.72
CA HIS A 281 -16.47 -7.44 -1.41
C HIS A 281 -16.09 -7.87 -2.82
N SER A 282 -16.38 -9.12 -3.15
CA SER A 282 -16.09 -9.70 -4.46
C SER A 282 -17.36 -9.80 -5.31
N TYR A 283 -17.21 -9.52 -6.59
CA TYR A 283 -18.30 -9.54 -7.56
C TYR A 283 -17.86 -10.23 -8.84
N HIS A 284 -18.77 -11.01 -9.43
CA HIS A 284 -18.58 -11.61 -10.74
C HIS A 284 -19.78 -11.29 -11.64
N ARG A 285 -19.54 -10.69 -12.81
CA ARG A 285 -20.57 -10.14 -13.72
C ARG A 285 -21.57 -9.22 -12.98
N GLN A 286 -21.05 -8.39 -12.07
CA GLN A 286 -21.82 -7.51 -11.19
C GLN A 286 -22.73 -8.21 -10.16
N GLY A 287 -22.73 -9.55 -10.11
CA GLY A 287 -23.35 -10.29 -9.03
C GLY A 287 -22.42 -10.34 -7.83
N TYR A 288 -22.93 -10.05 -6.64
CA TYR A 288 -22.21 -10.28 -5.39
C TYR A 288 -21.86 -11.76 -5.25
N VAL A 289 -20.60 -12.04 -4.93
CA VAL A 289 -20.10 -13.40 -4.71
C VAL A 289 -19.96 -13.65 -3.22
N ASP A 290 -19.05 -12.92 -2.57
CA ASP A 290 -18.77 -13.08 -1.14
C ASP A 290 -18.06 -11.86 -0.57
N THR A 291 -18.01 -11.77 0.76
CA THR A 291 -17.21 -10.82 1.52
C THR A 291 -16.06 -11.57 2.16
N MET A 292 -14.84 -11.09 1.96
CA MET A 292 -13.65 -11.57 2.66
C MET A 292 -13.29 -10.61 3.78
N TYR A 293 -13.05 -11.14 4.98
CA TYR A 293 -12.38 -10.41 6.04
C TYR A 293 -10.87 -10.52 5.84
N LEU A 294 -10.22 -9.36 5.83
CA LEU A 294 -8.81 -9.22 5.51
C LEU A 294 -7.98 -9.08 6.78
N ASP A 295 -6.81 -9.72 6.80
CA ASP A 295 -5.77 -9.50 7.80
C ASP A 295 -4.40 -9.51 7.10
N VAL A 296 -3.49 -8.65 7.53
CA VAL A 296 -2.12 -8.61 6.98
C VAL A 296 -1.17 -9.10 8.06
N LYS A 297 -0.44 -10.16 7.74
CA LYS A 297 0.43 -10.87 8.68
C LYS A 297 1.87 -10.92 8.14
N PRO A 298 2.87 -11.09 9.03
CA PRO A 298 4.25 -11.27 8.59
C PRO A 298 4.42 -12.52 7.74
N ASP A 299 3.70 -13.59 8.07
CA ASP A 299 3.75 -14.87 7.36
C ASP A 299 2.46 -15.68 7.63
N CYS A 300 2.40 -16.85 7.01
CA CYS A 300 1.47 -17.93 7.31
C CYS A 300 2.17 -19.29 7.18
N PRO A 301 1.61 -20.39 7.72
CA PRO A 301 2.25 -21.71 7.65
C PRO A 301 2.65 -22.13 6.23
N ASP A 302 1.83 -21.81 5.23
CA ASP A 302 2.06 -22.20 3.83
C ASP A 302 3.06 -21.31 3.09
N SER A 303 3.42 -20.15 3.65
CA SER A 303 4.37 -19.21 3.05
C SER A 303 5.83 -19.56 3.32
N ALA A 304 6.10 -20.54 4.19
CA ALA A 304 7.45 -20.91 4.62
C ALA A 304 8.31 -19.72 5.13
N GLY A 305 7.66 -18.72 5.75
CA GLY A 305 8.30 -17.51 6.29
C GLY A 305 8.42 -16.35 5.29
N ALA A 306 7.88 -16.49 4.08
CA ALA A 306 7.74 -15.38 3.15
C ALA A 306 6.57 -14.47 3.53
N GLY A 307 6.76 -13.16 3.33
CA GLY A 307 5.71 -12.18 3.55
C GLY A 307 6.12 -10.77 3.14
N PRO A 308 5.27 -9.76 3.42
CA PRO A 308 4.01 -9.87 4.15
C PRO A 308 2.92 -10.63 3.38
N VAL A 309 2.02 -11.29 4.11
CA VAL A 309 0.90 -12.05 3.54
C VAL A 309 -0.44 -11.39 3.83
N LEU A 310 -1.36 -11.46 2.86
CA LEU A 310 -2.77 -11.14 3.01
C LEU A 310 -3.52 -12.44 3.32
N ILE A 311 -4.10 -12.51 4.52
CA ILE A 311 -5.06 -13.53 4.90
C ILE A 311 -6.46 -13.06 4.51
N GLN A 312 -7.17 -13.89 3.77
CA GLN A 312 -8.55 -13.66 3.39
C GLN A 312 -9.41 -14.77 3.98
N THR A 313 -10.39 -14.42 4.81
CA THR A 313 -11.35 -15.37 5.35
C THR A 313 -12.75 -15.07 4.80
N SER A 314 -13.36 -16.05 4.14
CA SER A 314 -14.72 -15.96 3.63
C SER A 314 -15.72 -15.75 4.77
N ALA A 315 -16.56 -14.73 4.65
CA ALA A 315 -17.65 -14.47 5.59
C ALA A 315 -18.78 -15.50 5.44
N GLN A 316 -18.97 -16.09 4.26
CA GLN A 316 -20.01 -17.07 3.99
C GLN A 316 -19.58 -18.51 4.29
N TYR A 317 -18.40 -18.91 3.80
CA TYR A 317 -17.92 -20.30 3.83
C TYR A 317 -16.90 -20.56 4.94
N ARG A 318 -16.32 -19.50 5.52
CA ARG A 318 -15.27 -19.55 6.55
C ARG A 318 -13.94 -20.14 6.10
N ASP A 319 -13.80 -20.49 4.82
CA ASP A 319 -12.53 -20.87 4.23
C ASP A 319 -11.54 -19.70 4.32
N THR A 320 -10.28 -20.03 4.62
CA THR A 320 -9.20 -19.05 4.77
C THR A 320 -8.11 -19.32 3.76
N TYR A 321 -7.69 -18.26 3.08
CA TYR A 321 -6.66 -18.28 2.06
C TYR A 321 -5.50 -17.40 2.48
N CYS A 322 -4.28 -17.86 2.24
CA CYS A 322 -3.06 -17.10 2.48
C CYS A 322 -2.44 -16.69 1.14
N TYR A 323 -2.28 -15.39 0.94
CA TYR A 323 -1.66 -14.84 -0.25
C TYR A 323 -0.39 -14.10 0.11
N LEU A 324 0.74 -14.41 -0.52
CA LEU A 324 1.89 -13.51 -0.49
C LEU A 324 1.51 -12.24 -1.25
N ILE A 325 1.74 -11.08 -0.65
CA ILE A 325 1.58 -9.79 -1.32
C ILE A 325 2.86 -9.55 -2.13
N ASP A 326 2.83 -9.93 -3.41
CA ASP A 326 3.98 -9.79 -4.31
C ASP A 326 4.16 -8.34 -4.76
N ASN A 327 3.05 -7.67 -5.09
CA ASN A 327 3.04 -6.26 -5.47
C ASN A 327 1.75 -5.57 -5.04
N LEU A 328 1.87 -4.33 -4.55
CA LEU A 328 0.74 -3.47 -4.19
C LEU A 328 1.09 -1.99 -4.49
N ALA A 329 1.46 -1.73 -5.74
CA ALA A 329 1.89 -0.41 -6.19
C ALA A 329 1.54 -0.16 -7.66
N GLY A 330 1.63 1.10 -8.10
CA GLY A 330 1.37 1.46 -9.51
C GLY A 330 -0.06 1.17 -9.99
N GLY A 331 -1.02 1.09 -9.07
CA GLY A 331 -2.39 0.67 -9.38
C GLY A 331 -2.53 -0.84 -9.66
N TRP A 332 -1.56 -1.65 -9.22
CA TRP A 332 -1.60 -3.10 -9.30
C TRP A 332 -1.61 -3.72 -7.92
N MET A 333 -2.29 -4.85 -7.80
CA MET A 333 -2.29 -5.73 -6.64
C MET A 333 -2.08 -7.15 -7.15
N ASP A 334 -0.86 -7.66 -6.98
CA ASP A 334 -0.48 -9.00 -7.38
C ASP A 334 -0.29 -9.85 -6.13
N LEU A 335 -1.02 -10.95 -6.07
CA LEU A 335 -1.12 -11.84 -4.93
C LEU A 335 -0.75 -13.25 -5.38
N ILE A 336 0.05 -13.97 -4.60
CA ILE A 336 0.39 -15.38 -4.90
C ILE A 336 -0.29 -16.26 -3.86
N LEU A 337 -1.16 -17.18 -4.29
CA LEU A 337 -1.80 -18.15 -3.42
C LEU A 337 -0.75 -19.14 -2.89
N MET A 338 -0.51 -19.09 -1.59
CA MET A 338 0.44 -20.00 -0.94
C MET A 338 -0.08 -21.44 -0.96
N GLY A 339 0.83 -22.40 -1.08
CA GLY A 339 0.53 -23.84 -1.24
C GLY A 339 0.17 -24.28 -2.67
N HIS A 340 -0.21 -23.35 -3.55
CA HIS A 340 -0.52 -23.61 -4.97
C HIS A 340 0.32 -22.80 -5.96
N GLU A 341 1.04 -21.77 -5.47
CA GLU A 341 1.91 -20.87 -6.23
C GLU A 341 1.22 -20.20 -7.44
N ALA A 342 -0.11 -20.02 -7.35
CA ALA A 342 -0.91 -19.37 -8.38
C ALA A 342 -0.92 -17.85 -8.15
N MET A 343 -0.44 -17.09 -9.12
CA MET A 343 -0.51 -15.63 -9.10
C MET A 343 -1.90 -15.17 -9.57
N ILE A 344 -2.48 -14.22 -8.85
CA ILE A 344 -3.67 -13.48 -9.24
C ILE A 344 -3.34 -11.99 -9.23
N SER A 345 -3.79 -11.28 -10.25
CA SER A 345 -3.43 -9.88 -10.47
C SER A 345 -4.68 -9.04 -10.62
N TYR A 346 -4.72 -7.90 -9.93
CA TYR A 346 -5.79 -6.93 -10.00
C TYR A 346 -5.27 -5.55 -10.36
N ARG A 347 -6.04 -4.83 -11.18
CA ARG A 347 -5.78 -3.44 -11.52
C ARG A 347 -6.77 -2.52 -10.80
N LYS A 348 -6.27 -1.44 -10.23
CA LYS A 348 -7.06 -0.42 -9.57
C LYS A 348 -7.93 0.31 -10.59
N VAL A 349 -9.17 0.59 -10.20
CA VAL A 349 -10.12 1.39 -10.98
C VAL A 349 -10.16 2.78 -10.35
N GLU A 350 -9.79 3.80 -11.13
CA GLU A 350 -9.84 5.21 -10.72
C GLU A 350 -11.26 5.76 -10.56
#